data_AF-A0A7C1WIF9-F1
#
_entry.id   AF-A0A7C1WIF9-F1
#
_cell.length_a   1.000
_cell.length_b   1.000
_cell.length_c   1.000
_cell.angle_alpha   90.00
_cell.angle_beta   90.00
_cell.angle_gamma   90.00
#
_symmetry.space_group_name_H-M   'P 1'
#
loop_
_entity.id
_entity.type
_entity.pdbx_description
1 polymer ?
#
loop_
_entity_poly.entity_id
_entity_poly.type
_entity_poly.pdbx_seq_one_letter_code
_entity_poly.pdbx_strand_id
1 'polypeptide(L)'
;MSWESLLDLINQPYIRALLALAGFTLLAFVVRWVFQTVMSRLARRTATKIDDQIIADLRGPVTLSILFWGVSVALQIAPLPGQLSRYVAILINSAIIIIWSVAVLQISRLLLQTWERHSEALTRQRLLPLFENLIKLTVVLLALLTLLPLWGVPITGLLTSAGLAGLVLGLAAQSTLA
;
A
#
# COMPACT_ATOMS: atom_id res chain seq x y z
N MET A 1 -37.71 22.55 12.83
CA MET A 1 -37.20 21.19 12.60
C MET A 1 -36.93 20.60 13.98
N SER A 2 -37.75 19.65 14.44
CA SER A 2 -37.62 19.05 15.78
C SER A 2 -36.36 18.18 15.83
N TRP A 3 -35.70 18.08 16.99
CA TRP A 3 -34.50 17.27 17.16
C TRP A 3 -34.71 15.79 16.76
N GLU A 4 -35.93 15.29 16.90
CA GLU A 4 -36.36 13.94 16.47
C GLU A 4 -36.32 13.77 14.93
N SER A 5 -36.77 14.78 14.17
CA SER A 5 -36.73 14.73 12.70
C SER A 5 -35.30 14.66 12.13
N LEU A 6 -34.32 15.22 12.85
CA LEU A 6 -32.90 15.12 12.49
C LEU A 6 -32.34 13.71 12.74
N LEU A 7 -32.79 13.04 13.81
CA LEU A 7 -32.37 11.68 14.15
C LEU A 7 -32.92 10.66 13.14
N ASP A 8 -34.15 10.84 12.68
CA ASP A 8 -34.75 9.98 11.66
C ASP A 8 -34.08 10.13 10.29
N LEU A 9 -33.66 11.35 9.93
CA LEU A 9 -32.83 11.59 8.74
C LEU A 9 -31.48 10.89 8.84
N ILE A 10 -30.79 10.96 9.98
CA ILE A 10 -29.50 10.28 10.19
C ILE A 10 -29.65 8.76 10.24
N ASN A 11 -30.84 8.23 10.55
CA ASN A 11 -31.09 6.79 10.51
C ASN A 11 -31.19 6.21 9.09
N GLN A 12 -31.34 7.05 8.06
CA GLN A 12 -31.39 6.58 6.68
C GLN A 12 -30.01 6.03 6.25
N PRO A 13 -29.93 4.81 5.69
CA PRO A 13 -28.67 4.16 5.34
C PRO A 13 -27.86 4.98 4.33
N TYR A 14 -28.53 5.66 3.39
CA TYR A 14 -27.88 6.54 2.42
C TYR A 14 -27.23 7.77 3.06
N ILE A 15 -27.86 8.37 4.07
CA ILE A 15 -27.32 9.53 4.79
C ILE A 15 -26.12 9.11 5.64
N ARG A 16 -26.18 7.95 6.30
CA ARG A 16 -25.03 7.39 7.03
C ARG A 16 -23.84 7.08 6.12
N ALA A 17 -24.09 6.50 4.94
CA ALA A 17 -23.06 6.24 3.96
C ALA A 17 -22.43 7.54 3.44
N LEU A 18 -23.24 8.58 3.19
CA LEU A 18 -22.76 9.90 2.79
C LEU A 18 -21.91 10.56 3.89
N LEU A 19 -22.35 10.48 5.15
CA LEU A 19 -21.59 11.00 6.30
C LEU A 19 -20.26 10.26 6.49
N ALA A 20 -20.25 8.94 6.30
CA ALA A 20 -19.02 8.15 6.32
C ALA A 20 -18.06 8.61 5.22
N LEU A 21 -18.53 8.74 3.97
CA LEU A 21 -17.72 9.24 2.86
C LEU A 21 -17.17 10.64 3.13
N ALA A 22 -18.00 11.54 3.65
CA ALA A 22 -17.57 12.89 4.02
C ALA A 22 -16.50 12.86 5.12
N GLY A 23 -16.69 12.04 6.16
CA GLY A 23 -15.73 11.88 7.26
C GLY A 23 -14.38 11.33 6.78
N PHE A 24 -14.38 10.29 5.94
CA PHE A 24 -13.15 9.73 5.38
C PHE A 24 -12.47 10.68 4.38
N THR A 25 -13.24 11.44 3.61
CA THR A 25 -12.69 12.46 2.71
C THR A 25 -12.03 13.58 3.52
N LEU A 26 -12.64 14.00 4.62
CA LEU A 26 -12.07 14.97 5.54
C LEU A 26 -10.80 14.42 6.20
N LEU A 27 -10.82 13.16 6.63
CA LEU A 27 -9.63 12.49 7.17
C LEU A 27 -8.50 12.41 6.12
N ALA A 28 -8.81 12.08 4.87
CA ALA A 28 -7.84 12.07 3.78
C ALA A 28 -7.25 13.46 3.53
N PHE A 29 -8.07 14.52 3.65
CA PHE A 29 -7.61 15.90 3.57
C PHE A 29 -6.68 16.27 4.74
N VAL A 30 -7.04 15.90 5.96
CA VAL A 30 -6.21 16.11 7.16
C VAL A 30 -4.88 15.39 7.01
N VAL A 31 -4.89 14.12 6.61
CA VAL A 31 -3.65 13.35 6.39
C VAL A 31 -2.81 14.00 5.30
N ARG A 32 -3.42 14.39 4.18
CA ARG A 32 -2.73 15.11 3.10
C ARG A 32 -2.08 16.41 3.60
N TRP A 33 -2.75 17.15 4.49
CA TRP A 33 -2.23 18.37 5.12
C TRP A 33 -1.11 18.08 6.12
N VAL A 34 -1.21 16.99 6.90
CA VAL A 34 -0.15 16.51 7.79
C VAL A 34 1.10 16.18 6.98
N PHE A 35 0.97 15.42 5.89
CA PHE A 35 2.10 15.13 4.98
C PHE A 35 2.78 16.41 4.48
N GLN A 36 2.01 17.41 4.05
CA GLN A 36 2.58 18.71 3.63
C GLN A 36 3.29 19.44 4.77
N THR A 37 2.70 19.43 5.97
CA THR A 37 3.27 20.07 7.16
C THR A 37 4.56 19.39 7.58
N VAL A 38 4.59 18.06 7.59
CA VAL A 38 5.78 17.23 7.88
C VAL A 38 6.87 17.55 6.87
N MET A 39 6.61 17.49 5.57
CA MET A 39 7.57 17.90 4.53
C MET A 39 8.12 19.31 4.78
N SER A 40 7.26 20.29 5.08
CA SER A 40 7.69 21.67 5.32
C SER A 40 8.55 21.85 6.58
N ARG A 41 8.44 20.94 7.55
CA ARG A 41 9.21 20.95 8.80
C ARG A 41 10.51 20.19 8.67
N LEU A 42 10.52 19.04 8.00
CA LEU A 42 11.74 18.28 7.72
C LEU A 42 12.65 19.02 6.76
N ALA A 43 12.11 19.64 5.70
CA ALA A 43 12.90 20.50 4.80
C ALA A 43 13.63 21.65 5.52
N ARG A 44 13.19 22.04 6.74
CA ARG A 44 13.84 23.05 7.59
C ARG A 44 14.74 22.47 8.69
N ARG A 45 14.67 21.17 8.98
CA ARG A 45 15.33 20.54 10.14
C ARG A 45 16.31 19.42 9.81
N THR A 46 16.22 18.77 8.65
CA THR A 46 17.05 17.61 8.31
C THR A 46 17.99 17.87 7.14
N ALA A 47 19.22 17.34 7.22
CA ALA A 47 20.19 17.34 6.13
C ALA A 47 19.97 16.19 5.12
N THR A 48 19.22 15.15 5.50
CA THR A 48 18.97 13.95 4.70
C THR A 48 17.78 14.11 3.75
N LYS A 49 18.07 14.26 2.46
CA LYS A 49 17.06 14.38 1.37
C LYS A 49 16.18 13.13 1.16
N ILE A 50 16.51 12.02 1.79
CA ILE A 50 15.87 10.71 1.55
C ILE A 50 14.58 10.58 2.33
N ASP A 51 14.58 11.02 3.59
CA ASP A 51 13.40 10.98 4.45
C ASP A 51 12.26 11.80 3.84
N ASP A 52 12.57 12.98 3.30
CA ASP A 52 11.62 13.83 2.60
C ASP A 52 11.00 13.12 1.38
N GLN A 53 11.81 12.42 0.60
CA GLN A 53 11.33 11.70 -0.58
C GLN A 53 10.48 10.48 -0.21
N ILE A 54 10.86 9.72 0.83
CA ILE A 54 10.06 8.59 1.32
C ILE A 54 8.68 9.07 1.77
N ILE A 55 8.62 10.17 2.52
CA ILE A 55 7.35 10.73 3.00
C ILE A 55 6.52 11.27 1.83
N ALA A 56 7.16 11.84 0.79
CA ALA A 56 6.48 12.24 -0.43
C ALA A 56 5.88 11.05 -1.18
N ASP A 57 6.63 9.96 -1.31
CA ASP A 57 6.20 8.73 -2.01
C ASP A 57 5.07 8.00 -1.24
N LEU A 58 5.06 8.06 0.09
CA LEU A 58 3.99 7.49 0.93
C LEU A 58 2.70 8.30 0.95
N ARG A 59 2.77 9.61 0.66
CA ARG A 59 1.60 10.50 0.71
C ARG A 59 0.45 10.01 -0.17
N GLY A 60 0.76 9.63 -1.41
CA GLY A 60 -0.22 9.14 -2.39
C GLY A 60 -0.91 7.84 -1.93
N PRO A 61 -0.16 6.76 -1.68
CA PRO A 61 -0.65 5.49 -1.18
C PRO A 61 -1.52 5.61 0.07
N VAL A 62 -1.06 6.36 1.08
CA VAL A 62 -1.80 6.53 2.32
C VAL A 62 -3.10 7.31 2.10
N THR A 63 -3.05 8.42 1.35
CA THR A 63 -4.25 9.22 1.06
C THR A 63 -5.30 8.40 0.31
N LEU A 64 -4.88 7.65 -0.72
CA LEU A 64 -5.80 6.80 -1.50
C LEU A 64 -6.36 5.65 -0.67
N SER A 65 -5.55 5.03 0.20
CA SER A 65 -6.01 3.97 1.10
C SER A 65 -7.13 4.46 2.02
N ILE A 66 -7.01 5.67 2.58
CA ILE A 66 -8.05 6.26 3.43
C ILE A 66 -9.36 6.49 2.65
N LEU A 67 -9.26 7.02 1.42
CA LEU A 67 -10.43 7.23 0.56
C LEU A 67 -11.12 5.91 0.22
N PHE A 68 -10.34 4.89 -0.17
CA PHE A 68 -10.86 3.57 -0.46
C PHE A 68 -11.52 2.91 0.75
N TRP A 69 -10.94 3.08 1.94
CA TRP A 69 -11.52 2.57 3.16
C TRP A 69 -12.87 3.26 3.47
N GLY A 70 -12.98 4.56 3.21
CA GLY A 70 -14.24 5.27 3.29
C GLY A 70 -15.31 4.74 2.34
N VAL A 71 -14.93 4.41 1.10
CA VAL A 71 -15.84 3.76 0.14
C VAL A 71 -16.24 2.37 0.63
N SER A 72 -15.30 1.58 1.16
CA SER A 72 -15.60 0.25 1.71
C SER A 72 -16.57 0.31 2.90
N VAL A 73 -16.43 1.30 3.79
CA VAL A 73 -17.36 1.52 4.91
C VAL A 73 -18.73 1.96 4.39
N ALA A 74 -18.77 2.89 3.42
CA ALA A 74 -20.03 3.34 2.83
C ALA A 74 -20.81 2.19 2.17
N LEU A 75 -20.11 1.27 1.49
CA LEU A 75 -20.71 0.08 0.89
C LEU A 75 -21.20 -0.95 1.91
N GLN A 76 -20.64 -0.98 3.12
CA GLN A 76 -21.17 -1.83 4.20
C GLN A 76 -22.43 -1.25 4.82
N ILE A 77 -22.52 0.08 4.90
CA ILE A 77 -23.68 0.80 5.46
C ILE A 77 -24.85 0.79 4.46
N ALA A 78 -24.56 1.06 3.19
CA ALA A 78 -25.53 1.09 2.10
C ALA A 78 -25.04 0.19 0.95
N PRO A 79 -25.26 -1.13 1.06
CA PRO A 79 -24.80 -2.08 0.05
C PRO A 79 -25.50 -1.85 -1.28
N LEU A 80 -24.70 -1.89 -2.35
CA LEU A 80 -25.22 -1.89 -3.71
C LEU A 80 -25.96 -3.19 -4.00
N PRO A 81 -27.04 -3.16 -4.79
CA PRO A 81 -27.81 -4.34 -5.13
C PRO A 81 -26.99 -5.37 -5.93
N GLY A 82 -27.26 -6.65 -5.68
CA GLY A 82 -26.64 -7.78 -6.39
C GLY A 82 -25.16 -7.98 -6.05
N GLN A 83 -24.38 -8.40 -7.06
CA GLN A 83 -22.95 -8.68 -6.90
C GLN A 83 -22.06 -7.44 -7.04
N LEU A 84 -22.64 -6.26 -7.31
CA LEU A 84 -21.89 -5.06 -7.63
C LEU A 84 -21.02 -4.60 -6.43
N SER A 85 -21.53 -4.70 -5.21
CA SER A 85 -20.78 -4.40 -3.98
C SER A 85 -19.51 -5.26 -3.85
N ARG A 86 -19.61 -6.55 -4.17
CA ARG A 86 -18.47 -7.48 -4.18
C ARG A 86 -17.45 -7.11 -5.24
N TYR A 87 -17.87 -6.84 -6.47
CA TYR A 87 -16.94 -6.45 -7.54
C TYR A 87 -16.21 -5.13 -7.22
N VAL A 88 -16.93 -4.14 -6.68
CA VAL A 88 -16.32 -2.89 -6.24
C VAL A 88 -15.30 -3.14 -5.12
N ALA A 89 -15.60 -3.99 -4.15
CA ALA A 89 -14.65 -4.36 -3.10
C ALA A 89 -13.39 -5.06 -3.66
N ILE A 90 -13.55 -5.99 -4.61
CA ILE A 90 -12.41 -6.67 -5.27
C ILE A 90 -11.53 -5.65 -6.02
N LEU A 91 -12.14 -4.73 -6.76
CA LEU A 91 -11.42 -3.68 -7.49
C LEU A 91 -10.68 -2.73 -6.55
N ILE A 92 -11.32 -2.30 -5.46
CA ILE A 92 -10.69 -1.44 -4.44
C ILE A 92 -9.47 -2.13 -3.83
N ASN A 93 -9.63 -3.38 -3.37
CA ASN A 93 -8.52 -4.11 -2.76
C ASN A 93 -7.39 -4.37 -3.76
N SER A 94 -7.71 -4.67 -5.02
CA SER A 94 -6.71 -4.81 -6.09
C SER A 94 -5.94 -3.51 -6.32
N ALA A 95 -6.64 -2.36 -6.35
CA ALA A 95 -6.02 -1.05 -6.50
C ALA A 95 -5.08 -0.73 -5.32
N ILE A 96 -5.50 -1.03 -4.09
CA ILE A 96 -4.67 -0.86 -2.88
C ILE A 96 -3.38 -1.68 -3.00
N ILE A 97 -3.46 -2.96 -3.36
CA ILE A 97 -2.29 -3.84 -3.52
C ILE A 97 -1.31 -3.27 -4.56
N ILE A 98 -1.82 -2.83 -5.71
CA ILE A 98 -1.00 -2.27 -6.78
C ILE A 98 -0.32 -0.97 -6.32
N ILE A 99 -1.07 -0.06 -5.71
CA ILE A 99 -0.55 1.23 -5.23
C ILE A 99 0.56 1.01 -4.20
N TRP A 100 0.36 0.10 -3.24
CA TRP A 100 1.38 -0.21 -2.23
C TRP A 100 2.58 -0.94 -2.81
N SER A 101 2.38 -1.83 -3.79
CA SER A 101 3.49 -2.49 -4.49
C SER A 101 4.36 -1.49 -5.22
N VAL A 102 3.76 -0.52 -5.91
CA VAL A 102 4.50 0.58 -6.56
C VAL A 102 5.24 1.44 -5.53
N ALA A 103 4.59 1.78 -4.42
CA ALA A 103 5.21 2.56 -3.35
C ALA A 103 6.44 1.85 -2.75
N VAL A 104 6.34 0.55 -2.45
CA VAL A 104 7.44 -0.25 -1.91
C VAL A 104 8.60 -0.31 -2.92
N LEU A 105 8.32 -0.47 -4.21
CA LEU A 105 9.37 -0.45 -5.25
C LEU A 105 10.06 0.91 -5.35
N GLN A 106 9.32 2.01 -5.28
CA GLN A 106 9.88 3.37 -5.31
C GLN A 106 10.78 3.62 -4.10
N ILE A 107 10.29 3.33 -2.89
CA ILE A 107 11.05 3.48 -1.65
C ILE A 107 12.31 2.60 -1.68
N SER A 108 12.17 1.35 -2.12
CA SER A 108 13.31 0.43 -2.22
C SER A 108 14.39 0.94 -3.17
N ARG A 109 14.00 1.51 -4.31
CA ARG A 109 14.95 2.14 -5.26
C ARG A 109 15.67 3.32 -4.62
N LEU A 110 14.97 4.17 -3.87
CA LEU A 110 15.58 5.30 -3.16
C LEU A 110 16.61 4.84 -2.12
N LEU A 111 16.28 3.79 -1.37
CA LEU A 111 17.20 3.19 -0.39
C LEU A 111 18.44 2.59 -1.08
N LEU A 112 18.26 1.88 -2.20
CA LEU A 112 19.37 1.34 -2.98
C LEU A 112 20.26 2.43 -3.58
N GLN A 113 19.68 3.51 -4.13
CA GLN A 113 20.44 4.66 -4.64
C GLN A 113 21.23 5.38 -3.54
N THR A 114 20.68 5.43 -2.33
CA THR A 114 21.37 5.97 -1.16
C THR A 114 22.56 5.11 -0.78
N TRP A 115 22.35 3.81 -0.74
CA TRP A 115 23.41 2.84 -0.43
C TRP A 115 24.51 2.88 -1.50
N GLU A 116 24.13 3.00 -2.77
CA GLU A 116 25.06 3.12 -3.89
C GLU A 116 26.10 4.22 -3.66
N ARG A 117 25.64 5.40 -3.22
CA ARG A 117 26.51 6.58 -2.99
C ARG A 117 27.56 6.36 -1.90
N HIS A 118 27.30 5.46 -0.95
CA HIS A 118 28.18 5.18 0.19
C HIS A 118 28.89 3.81 0.08
N SER A 119 28.57 3.04 -0.97
CA SER A 119 29.13 1.70 -1.19
C SER A 119 30.43 1.73 -2.00
N GLU A 120 31.33 0.78 -1.69
CA GLU A 120 32.55 0.55 -2.47
C GLU A 120 32.25 0.11 -3.92
N ALA A 121 33.20 0.35 -4.83
CA ALA A 121 33.02 0.08 -6.26
C ALA A 121 32.64 -1.38 -6.58
N LEU A 122 33.21 -2.35 -5.86
CA LEU A 122 32.90 -3.78 -6.01
C LEU A 122 31.46 -4.11 -5.59
N THR A 123 31.00 -3.56 -4.46
CA THR A 123 29.63 -3.69 -3.96
C THR A 123 28.64 -3.05 -4.93
N ARG A 124 28.96 -1.87 -5.45
CA ARG A 124 28.13 -1.16 -6.43
C ARG A 124 27.89 -1.97 -7.71
N GLN A 125 28.94 -2.58 -8.27
CA GLN A 125 28.84 -3.30 -9.54
C GLN A 125 28.20 -4.68 -9.42
N ARG A 126 28.34 -5.36 -8.28
CA ARG A 126 27.87 -6.76 -8.14
C ARG A 126 26.63 -6.92 -7.26
N LEU A 127 26.51 -6.18 -6.17
CA LEU A 127 25.47 -6.44 -5.16
C LEU A 127 24.20 -5.62 -5.39
N LEU A 128 24.30 -4.35 -5.80
CA LEU A 128 23.12 -3.51 -6.04
C LEU A 128 22.14 -4.11 -7.06
N PRO A 129 22.58 -4.61 -8.24
CA PRO A 129 21.65 -5.20 -9.20
C PRO A 129 20.97 -6.46 -8.67
N LEU A 130 21.65 -7.23 -7.81
CA LEU A 130 21.07 -8.42 -7.17
C LEU A 130 19.97 -8.04 -6.19
N PHE A 131 20.20 -7.05 -5.33
CA PHE A 131 19.19 -6.56 -4.39
C PHE A 131 17.99 -5.93 -5.11
N GLU A 132 18.22 -5.16 -6.18
CA GLU A 132 17.12 -4.57 -6.96
C GLU A 132 16.21 -5.65 -7.56
N ASN A 133 16.81 -6.66 -8.20
CA ASN A 133 16.05 -7.77 -8.78
C ASN A 133 15.35 -8.61 -7.72
N LEU A 134 16.00 -8.85 -6.58
CA LEU A 134 15.43 -9.62 -5.48
C LEU A 134 14.21 -8.91 -4.89
N ILE A 135 14.32 -7.62 -4.57
CA ILE A 135 13.19 -6.82 -4.07
C ILE A 135 12.06 -6.79 -5.09
N LYS A 136 12.36 -6.56 -6.37
CA LYS A 136 11.35 -6.56 -7.44
C LYS A 136 10.63 -7.90 -7.53
N LEU A 137 11.36 -9.01 -7.51
CA LEU A 137 10.80 -10.35 -7.54
C LEU A 137 9.90 -10.60 -6.32
N THR A 138 10.37 -10.28 -5.12
CA THR A 138 9.62 -10.44 -3.88
C THR A 138 8.33 -9.63 -3.88
N VAL A 139 8.38 -8.35 -4.29
CA VAL A 139 7.19 -7.49 -4.34
C VAL A 139 6.18 -8.03 -5.35
N VAL A 140 6.62 -8.44 -6.55
CA VAL A 140 5.72 -9.02 -7.56
C VAL A 140 5.10 -10.32 -7.06
N LEU A 141 5.88 -11.18 -6.41
CA LEU A 141 5.38 -12.44 -5.87
C LEU A 141 4.34 -12.20 -4.77
N LEU A 142 4.60 -11.29 -3.83
CA LEU A 142 3.65 -10.94 -2.78
C LEU A 142 2.39 -10.27 -3.33
N ALA A 143 2.53 -9.41 -4.34
CA ALA A 143 1.39 -8.81 -5.02
C ALA A 143 0.51 -9.88 -5.68
N LEU A 144 1.10 -10.87 -6.36
CA LEU A 144 0.35 -11.98 -6.95
C LEU A 144 -0.31 -12.86 -5.89
N LEU A 145 0.42 -13.22 -4.83
CA LEU A 145 -0.12 -14.06 -3.74
C LEU A 145 -1.29 -13.40 -3.01
N THR A 146 -1.33 -12.07 -2.95
CA THR A 146 -2.42 -11.32 -2.30
C THR A 146 -3.54 -10.94 -3.26
N LEU A 147 -3.24 -10.70 -4.54
CA LEU A 147 -4.22 -10.30 -5.55
C LEU A 147 -5.05 -11.48 -6.06
N LEU A 148 -4.42 -12.62 -6.37
CA LEU A 148 -5.10 -13.78 -6.95
C LEU A 148 -6.29 -14.31 -6.13
N PRO A 149 -6.21 -14.41 -4.78
CA PRO A 149 -7.35 -14.83 -3.96
C PRO A 149 -8.56 -13.90 -4.08
N LEU A 150 -8.36 -12.59 -4.30
CA LEU A 150 -9.45 -11.63 -4.47
C LEU A 150 -10.30 -11.96 -5.70
N TRP A 151 -9.67 -12.54 -6.73
CA TRP A 151 -10.32 -12.95 -7.97
C TRP A 151 -10.80 -14.41 -7.94
N GLY A 152 -10.71 -15.07 -6.78
CA GLY A 152 -11.13 -16.47 -6.61
C GLY A 152 -10.15 -17.49 -7.16
N VAL A 153 -8.92 -17.09 -7.50
CA VAL A 153 -7.88 -18.01 -7.96
C VAL A 153 -7.16 -18.60 -6.73
N PRO A 154 -7.11 -19.94 -6.57
CA PRO A 154 -6.44 -20.57 -5.44
C PRO A 154 -4.92 -20.40 -5.57
N ILE A 155 -4.26 -20.00 -4.47
CA ILE A 155 -2.82 -19.76 -4.43
C ILE A 155 -2.01 -20.90 -3.81
N THR A 156 -2.64 -21.98 -3.34
CA THR A 156 -1.95 -23.05 -2.59
C THR A 156 -0.75 -23.61 -3.35
N GLY A 157 -0.90 -23.85 -4.67
CA GLY A 157 0.20 -24.32 -5.52
C GLY A 157 1.34 -23.30 -5.65
N LEU A 158 1.01 -22.02 -5.81
CA LEU A 158 2.00 -20.93 -5.90
C LEU A 158 2.73 -20.70 -4.58
N LEU A 159 2.00 -20.75 -3.46
CA LEU A 159 2.57 -20.59 -2.14
C LEU A 159 3.50 -21.77 -1.79
N THR A 160 3.10 -22.99 -2.16
CA THR A 160 3.92 -24.20 -1.96
C THR A 160 5.19 -24.17 -2.82
N SER A 161 5.08 -23.79 -4.09
CA SER A 161 6.24 -23.70 -4.98
C SER A 161 7.21 -22.59 -4.57
N ALA A 162 6.68 -21.42 -4.20
CA ALA A 162 7.48 -20.31 -3.65
C ALA A 162 8.19 -20.71 -2.34
N GLY A 163 7.48 -21.42 -1.45
CA GLY A 163 8.06 -21.94 -0.21
C GLY A 163 9.19 -22.93 -0.45
N LEU A 164 9.00 -23.90 -1.36
CA LEU A 164 10.04 -24.87 -1.72
C LEU A 164 11.24 -24.20 -2.41
N ALA A 165 10.99 -23.30 -3.36
CA ALA A 165 12.05 -22.53 -4.02
C ALA A 165 12.85 -21.70 -3.01
N GLY A 166 12.17 -21.04 -2.07
CA GLY A 166 12.82 -20.29 -1.00
C GLY A 166 13.68 -21.16 -0.08
N LEU A 167 13.22 -22.37 0.26
CA LEU A 167 14.00 -23.33 1.04
C LEU A 167 15.27 -23.76 0.31
N VAL A 168 15.16 -24.15 -0.97
CA VAL A 168 16.30 -24.57 -1.79
C VAL A 168 17.31 -23.43 -1.94
N LEU A 169 16.84 -22.21 -2.22
CA LEU A 169 17.70 -21.03 -2.32
C LEU A 169 18.38 -20.69 -0.99
N GLY A 170 17.67 -20.82 0.13
CA GLY A 170 18.22 -20.60 1.47
C GLY A 170 19.32 -21.60 1.84
N LEU A 171 19.11 -22.88 1.53
CA LEU A 171 20.13 -23.93 1.73
C LEU A 171 21.36 -23.68 0.84
N ALA A 172 21.16 -23.27 -0.42
CA ALA A 172 22.26 -22.92 -1.32
C ALA A 172 23.06 -21.70 -0.82
N ALA A 173 22.38 -20.70 -0.24
CA ALA A 173 23.03 -19.54 0.36
C ALA A 173 23.86 -19.92 1.58
N GLN A 174 23.36 -20.82 2.44
CA GLN A 174 24.10 -21.33 3.59
C GLN A 174 25.42 -21.98 3.15
N SER A 175 25.41 -22.80 2.09
CA SER A 175 26.63 -23.43 1.56
C SER A 175 27.61 -22.47 0.89
N THR A 176 27.20 -21.24 0.57
CA THR A 176 28.09 -20.22 -0.01
C THR A 176 28.76 -19.35 1.05
N LEU A 177 28.14 -19.24 2.23
CA LEU A 177 28.61 -18.43 3.36
C LEU A 177 29.44 -19.22 4.37
N ALA A 178 29.27 -20.55 4.42
CA ALA A 178 30.06 -21.48 5.24
C ALA A 178 31.34 -21.91 4.51
#